data_AF-A0AA41BIV3-F1
#
_entry.id   AF-A0AA41BIV3-F1
#
_cell.length_a   1.000
_cell.length_b   1.000
_cell.length_c   1.000
_cell.angle_alpha   90.00
_cell.angle_beta   90.00
_cell.angle_gamma   90.00
#
_symmetry.space_group_name_H-M   'P 1'
#
loop_
_entity.id
_entity.type
_entity.pdbx_description
1 polymer ?
#
loop_
_entity_poly.entity_id
_entity_poly.type
_entity_poly.pdbx_seq_one_letter_code
_entity_poly.pdbx_strand_id
1 'polypeptide(L)'
;MKTFKDEILFELERLEGKTGEDLLAILKKIKAYDYDGSLYQSVISKKYDPNWDDYKSFINALYDKYLNKTFEILEKENDSFLREEIRKFALGFTIIKDNLYIILARLADDESFLILWEESKKVLETETDYPVIATPIFCFLKLYAIEKYRERIRDFLLNSFEYSRKYALKNRKYDYLGDNLNSDIYLVISQGILSLNQEDREEFCDLVLSAYRFATERKRKYSMYQVSGYLAIYLTAFSRKIESKIFDKSIATIGKNYLENKFVFQTRYAKWYLERNGSEALEFLRNCECYDQLGYIAALLADLDYKNAKHILQEKKEKVQDMIVIEIFLEAIARLESQTSMPESQNRMIWMFESVSATQRTLGAGSDNVFLKRAQEKTNVEDWLQEADQE
;
A
#
# COMPACT_ATOMS: atom_id res chain seq x y z
N MET A 1 -13.25 23.36 25.99
CA MET A 1 -11.94 23.84 25.53
C MET A 1 -12.01 23.94 24.01
N LYS A 2 -11.63 25.07 23.40
CA LYS A 2 -11.58 25.18 21.94
C LYS A 2 -10.34 24.45 21.46
N THR A 3 -10.51 23.40 20.65
CA THR A 3 -9.39 22.65 20.10
C THR A 3 -8.71 23.46 18.99
N PHE A 4 -7.49 23.10 18.60
CA PHE A 4 -6.84 23.75 17.45
C PHE A 4 -7.64 23.53 16.15
N LYS A 5 -8.30 22.37 16.01
CA LYS A 5 -9.21 22.08 14.90
C LYS A 5 -10.38 23.06 14.85
N ASP A 6 -10.98 23.38 15.99
CA ASP A 6 -12.09 24.36 16.07
C ASP A 6 -11.64 25.78 15.69
N GLU A 7 -10.39 26.15 15.95
CA GLU A 7 -9.83 27.43 15.51
C GLU A 7 -9.64 27.47 14.00
N ILE A 8 -9.13 26.39 13.40
CA ILE A 8 -8.99 26.27 11.94
C ILE A 8 -10.37 26.35 11.29
N LEU A 9 -11.35 25.55 11.74
CA LEU A 9 -12.71 25.57 11.19
C LEU A 9 -13.32 26.97 11.26
N PHE A 10 -13.21 27.65 12.40
CA PHE A 10 -13.71 29.01 12.56
C PHE A 10 -13.04 30.01 11.61
N GLU A 11 -11.72 29.90 11.40
CA GLU A 11 -11.02 30.76 10.43
C GLU A 11 -11.44 30.48 9.00
N LEU A 12 -11.66 29.21 8.64
CA LEU A 12 -12.11 28.81 7.30
C LEU A 12 -13.55 29.24 7.04
N GLU A 13 -14.48 29.06 7.98
CA GLU A 13 -15.86 29.55 7.88
C GLU A 13 -15.90 31.08 7.68
N ARG A 14 -15.06 31.82 8.41
CA ARG A 14 -14.97 33.27 8.26
C ARG A 14 -14.39 33.66 6.91
N LEU A 15 -13.46 32.86 6.37
CA LEU A 15 -12.88 33.08 5.05
C LEU A 15 -13.93 32.81 3.96
N GLU A 16 -14.64 31.68 4.03
CA GLU A 16 -15.78 31.34 3.15
C GLU A 16 -16.82 32.48 3.10
N GLY A 17 -17.18 33.04 4.26
CA GLY A 17 -18.14 34.14 4.33
C GLY A 17 -17.62 35.49 3.80
N LYS A 18 -16.31 35.68 3.65
CA LYS A 18 -15.69 36.94 3.19
C LYS A 18 -15.30 36.94 1.72
N THR A 19 -14.80 35.81 1.22
CA THR A 19 -14.24 35.73 -0.14
C THR A 19 -15.26 35.31 -1.19
N GLY A 20 -16.47 34.88 -0.78
CA GLY A 20 -17.30 34.06 -1.66
C GLY A 20 -16.60 32.73 -1.96
N GLU A 21 -16.97 32.07 -3.06
CA GLU A 21 -16.40 30.79 -3.51
C GLU A 21 -14.94 30.88 -4.03
N ASP A 22 -14.07 31.76 -3.49
CA ASP A 22 -12.62 31.72 -3.79
C ASP A 22 -11.93 30.57 -3.05
N LEU A 23 -12.07 29.37 -3.62
CA LEU A 23 -11.56 28.13 -3.07
C LEU A 23 -10.04 28.10 -3.01
N LEU A 24 -9.33 28.83 -3.88
CA LEU A 24 -7.87 28.83 -3.91
C LEU A 24 -7.27 29.61 -2.74
N ALA A 25 -7.91 30.71 -2.32
CA ALA A 25 -7.55 31.41 -1.09
C ALA A 25 -7.70 30.50 0.14
N ILE A 26 -8.78 29.71 0.18
CA ILE A 26 -9.03 28.72 1.23
C ILE A 26 -7.96 27.63 1.23
N LEU A 27 -7.62 27.06 0.07
CA LEU A 27 -6.57 26.06 -0.07
C LEU A 27 -5.19 26.58 0.36
N LYS A 28 -4.85 27.82 -0.01
CA LYS A 28 -3.61 28.49 0.46
C LYS A 28 -3.59 28.65 1.98
N LYS A 29 -4.74 28.90 2.59
CA LYS A 29 -4.88 29.00 4.05
C LYS A 29 -4.74 27.64 4.73
N ILE A 30 -5.36 26.59 4.20
CA ILE A 30 -5.20 25.20 4.69
C ILE A 30 -3.73 24.79 4.61
N LYS A 31 -3.06 25.11 3.51
CA LYS A 31 -1.63 24.83 3.33
C LYS A 31 -0.72 25.52 4.34
N ALA A 32 -1.11 26.68 4.86
CA ALA A 32 -0.38 27.31 5.95
C ALA A 32 -0.46 26.51 7.27
N TYR A 33 -1.48 25.66 7.43
CA TYR A 33 -1.63 24.73 8.56
C TYR A 33 -0.95 23.38 8.30
N ASP A 34 -0.79 23.00 7.03
CA ASP A 34 -0.12 21.78 6.57
C ASP A 34 1.43 21.83 6.66
N TYR A 35 1.98 22.71 7.51
CA TYR A 35 3.43 22.94 7.56
C TYR A 35 4.09 22.18 8.72
N ASP A 36 4.89 21.16 8.37
CA ASP A 36 5.73 20.34 9.26
C ASP A 36 7.01 21.07 9.72
N GLY A 37 6.87 22.37 10.01
CA GLY A 37 7.93 23.17 10.61
C GLY A 37 7.90 23.01 12.12
N SER A 38 9.03 22.57 12.70
CA SER A 38 9.26 22.45 14.14
C SER A 38 8.83 23.66 14.98
N LEU A 39 8.78 24.85 14.37
CA LEU A 39 8.31 26.08 15.03
C LEU A 39 6.79 26.09 15.29
N TYR A 40 5.96 25.68 14.32
CA TYR A 40 4.50 25.67 14.48
C TYR A 40 4.05 24.45 15.26
N GLN A 41 4.64 23.27 15.00
CA GLN A 41 4.38 22.09 15.83
C GLN A 41 4.73 22.33 17.30
N SER A 42 5.89 22.92 17.61
CA SER A 42 6.23 23.20 19.00
C SER A 42 5.29 24.21 19.65
N VAL A 43 4.79 25.20 18.92
CA VAL A 43 3.80 26.17 19.42
C VAL A 43 2.43 25.51 19.61
N ILE A 44 1.98 24.67 18.68
CA ILE A 44 0.72 23.94 18.76
C ILE A 44 0.78 22.90 19.88
N SER A 45 1.80 22.04 19.92
CA SER A 45 1.99 21.04 20.97
C SER A 45 2.04 21.67 22.36
N LYS A 46 2.74 22.81 22.53
CA LYS A 46 2.76 23.52 23.81
C LYS A 46 1.39 24.02 24.28
N LYS A 47 0.46 24.28 23.35
CA LYS A 47 -0.83 24.88 23.66
C LYS A 47 -2.00 23.88 23.65
N TYR A 48 -1.93 22.86 22.80
CA TYR A 48 -3.05 21.97 22.50
C TYR A 48 -2.75 20.48 22.62
N ASP A 49 -1.47 20.08 22.67
CA ASP A 49 -1.03 18.68 22.71
C ASP A 49 -1.83 17.74 21.79
N PRO A 50 -1.89 18.01 20.47
CA PRO A 50 -2.78 17.29 19.59
C PRO A 50 -2.24 15.87 19.31
N ASN A 51 -3.16 14.91 19.17
CA ASN A 51 -2.85 13.69 18.45
C ASN A 51 -2.53 14.04 16.99
N TRP A 52 -1.28 13.79 16.57
CA TRP A 52 -0.77 14.23 15.27
C TRP A 52 -1.36 13.46 14.09
N ASP A 53 -1.73 12.20 14.26
CA ASP A 53 -2.37 11.40 13.21
C ASP A 53 -3.81 11.84 12.98
N ASP A 54 -4.52 12.14 14.06
CA ASP A 54 -5.86 12.75 14.01
C ASP A 54 -5.82 14.17 13.42
N TYR A 55 -4.75 14.93 13.68
CA TYR A 55 -4.55 16.25 13.08
C TYR A 55 -4.26 16.17 11.57
N LYS A 56 -3.33 15.30 11.14
CA LYS A 56 -3.03 15.06 9.72
C LYS A 56 -4.27 14.60 8.96
N SER A 57 -5.03 13.67 9.54
CA SER A 57 -6.29 13.19 8.97
C SER A 57 -7.31 14.32 8.78
N PHE A 58 -7.42 15.23 9.77
CA PHE A 58 -8.27 16.40 9.67
C PHE A 58 -7.84 17.38 8.56
N ILE A 59 -6.54 17.69 8.46
CA ILE A 59 -6.03 18.58 7.39
C ILE A 59 -6.25 17.97 6.01
N ASN A 60 -6.00 16.67 5.83
CA ASN A 60 -6.25 15.98 4.58
C ASN A 60 -7.74 16.00 4.20
N ALA A 61 -8.65 15.82 5.17
CA ALA A 61 -10.09 15.94 4.92
C ALA A 61 -10.51 17.35 4.45
N LEU A 62 -9.85 18.39 4.95
CA LEU A 62 -10.05 19.76 4.45
C LEU A 62 -9.55 19.89 3.01
N TYR A 63 -8.34 19.40 2.70
CA TYR A 63 -7.86 19.40 1.32
C TYR A 63 -8.82 18.70 0.37
N ASP A 64 -9.27 17.49 0.72
CA ASP A 64 -10.21 16.74 -0.10
C ASP A 64 -11.49 17.54 -0.37
N LYS A 65 -12.09 18.14 0.68
CA LYS A 65 -13.29 18.97 0.56
C LYS A 65 -13.09 20.12 -0.43
N TYR A 66 -12.04 20.92 -0.28
CA TYR A 66 -11.87 22.14 -1.07
C TYR A 66 -11.25 21.89 -2.44
N LEU A 67 -10.37 20.90 -2.58
CA LEU A 67 -9.87 20.46 -3.89
C LEU A 67 -11.01 19.89 -4.72
N ASN A 68 -11.91 19.06 -4.15
CA ASN A 68 -13.06 18.53 -4.89
C ASN A 68 -13.93 19.64 -5.48
N LYS A 69 -14.32 20.62 -4.67
CA LYS A 69 -15.07 21.79 -5.17
C LYS A 69 -14.29 22.56 -6.26
N THR A 70 -12.99 22.72 -6.09
CA THR A 70 -12.15 23.46 -7.05
C THR A 70 -12.10 22.74 -8.39
N PHE A 71 -11.92 21.42 -8.38
CA PHE A 71 -11.90 20.60 -9.58
C PHE A 71 -13.30 20.49 -10.24
N GLU A 72 -14.38 20.46 -9.47
CA GLU A 72 -15.74 20.53 -10.02
C GLU A 72 -15.98 21.83 -10.81
N ILE A 73 -15.47 22.96 -10.34
CA ILE A 73 -15.52 24.24 -11.07
C ILE A 73 -14.64 24.15 -12.32
N LEU A 74 -13.40 23.68 -12.18
CA LEU A 74 -12.46 23.52 -13.30
C LEU A 74 -13.04 22.64 -14.41
N GLU A 75 -13.71 21.53 -14.07
CA GLU A 75 -14.34 20.62 -15.03
C GLU A 75 -15.54 21.25 -15.75
N LYS A 76 -16.34 22.04 -15.04
CA LYS A 76 -17.51 22.74 -15.62
C LYS A 76 -17.11 23.88 -16.54
N GLU A 77 -16.11 24.65 -16.14
CA GLU A 77 -15.72 25.89 -16.81
C GLU A 77 -14.60 25.68 -17.84
N ASN A 78 -13.83 24.60 -17.71
CA ASN A 78 -12.63 24.31 -18.50
C ASN A 78 -11.64 25.51 -18.52
N ASP A 79 -11.52 26.22 -17.40
CA ASP A 79 -10.73 27.44 -17.30
C ASP A 79 -9.22 27.14 -17.23
N SER A 80 -8.51 27.55 -18.28
CA SER A 80 -7.05 27.45 -18.37
C SER A 80 -6.30 28.26 -17.32
N PHE A 81 -6.83 29.41 -16.89
CA PHE A 81 -6.20 30.25 -15.87
C PHE A 81 -6.31 29.60 -14.50
N LEU A 82 -7.51 29.11 -14.14
CA LEU A 82 -7.70 28.35 -12.91
C LEU A 82 -6.83 27.08 -12.87
N ARG A 83 -6.70 26.36 -14.00
CA ARG A 83 -5.80 25.19 -14.12
C ARG A 83 -4.36 25.56 -13.76
N GLU A 84 -3.86 26.66 -14.33
CA GLU A 84 -2.51 27.16 -14.07
C GLU A 84 -2.31 27.56 -12.61
N GLU A 85 -3.30 28.24 -12.01
CA GLU A 85 -3.23 28.64 -10.61
C GLU A 85 -3.25 27.46 -9.63
N ILE A 86 -4.03 26.41 -9.95
CA ILE A 86 -4.00 25.13 -9.19
C ILE A 86 -2.64 24.47 -9.32
N ARG A 87 -2.03 24.45 -10.52
CA ARG A 87 -0.69 23.87 -10.73
C ARG A 87 0.36 24.63 -9.93
N LYS A 88 0.38 25.96 -9.98
CA LYS A 88 1.30 26.78 -9.15
C LYS A 88 1.10 26.55 -7.66
N PHE A 89 -0.15 26.43 -7.21
CA PHE A 89 -0.46 26.09 -5.83
C PHE A 89 0.16 24.75 -5.42
N ALA A 90 0.01 23.73 -6.27
CA ALA A 90 0.59 22.41 -6.08
C ALA A 90 2.13 22.46 -6.05
N LEU A 91 2.76 23.13 -7.01
CA LEU A 91 4.23 23.26 -7.09
C LEU A 91 4.85 23.94 -5.86
N GLY A 92 4.06 24.71 -5.10
CA GLY A 92 4.53 25.26 -3.84
C GLY A 92 4.64 24.26 -2.69
N PHE A 93 4.26 22.98 -2.83
CA PHE A 93 4.46 21.98 -1.78
C PHE A 93 5.90 21.48 -1.84
N THR A 94 6.74 21.95 -0.92
CA THR A 94 8.19 21.69 -0.93
C THR A 94 8.64 20.60 0.05
N ILE A 95 7.84 20.31 1.09
CA ILE A 95 8.17 19.38 2.17
C ILE A 95 7.32 18.12 2.07
N ILE A 96 6.00 18.23 2.27
CA ILE A 96 5.04 17.13 2.06
C ILE A 96 4.55 17.19 0.62
N LYS A 97 5.16 16.39 -0.25
CA LYS A 97 4.86 16.41 -1.69
C LYS A 97 3.67 15.54 -2.11
N ASP A 98 3.06 14.80 -1.19
CA ASP A 98 1.92 13.93 -1.53
C ASP A 98 0.76 14.72 -2.13
N ASN A 99 0.40 15.85 -1.50
CA ASN A 99 -0.63 16.75 -2.02
C ASN A 99 -0.27 17.35 -3.39
N LEU A 100 1.02 17.61 -3.66
CA LEU A 100 1.48 17.99 -5.00
C LEU A 100 1.13 16.89 -6.02
N TYR A 101 1.54 15.65 -5.78
CA TYR A 101 1.35 14.57 -6.75
C TYR A 101 -0.14 14.24 -6.98
N ILE A 102 -0.95 14.28 -5.92
CA ILE A 102 -2.40 14.07 -6.01
C ILE A 102 -3.04 15.14 -6.90
N ILE A 103 -2.67 16.42 -6.72
CA ILE A 103 -3.20 17.52 -7.53
C ILE A 103 -2.75 17.37 -8.99
N LEU A 104 -1.48 17.08 -9.25
CA LEU A 104 -0.97 16.87 -10.62
C LEU A 104 -1.70 15.74 -11.35
N ALA A 105 -1.97 14.62 -10.65
CA ALA A 105 -2.71 13.50 -11.23
C ALA A 105 -4.15 13.88 -11.58
N ARG A 106 -4.79 14.73 -10.77
CA ARG A 106 -6.14 15.24 -11.06
C ARG A 106 -6.18 16.25 -12.20
N LEU A 107 -5.13 17.07 -12.34
CA LEU A 107 -5.04 18.01 -13.47
C LEU A 107 -4.94 17.26 -14.80
N ALA A 108 -4.22 16.13 -14.83
CA ALA A 108 -4.11 15.22 -15.97
C ALA A 108 -3.67 15.89 -17.30
N ASP A 109 -3.01 17.05 -17.22
CA ASP A 109 -2.44 17.77 -18.35
C ASP A 109 -0.98 17.35 -18.64
N ASP A 110 -0.46 17.76 -19.80
CA ASP A 110 0.84 17.29 -20.30
C ASP A 110 2.00 17.70 -19.38
N GLU A 111 1.92 18.87 -18.76
CA GLU A 111 2.95 19.36 -17.86
C GLU A 111 2.95 18.57 -16.55
N SER A 112 1.76 18.34 -15.99
CA SER A 112 1.55 17.56 -14.78
C SER A 112 1.97 16.10 -14.98
N PHE A 113 1.68 15.54 -16.16
CA PHE A 113 2.17 14.22 -16.57
C PHE A 113 3.70 14.14 -16.59
N LEU A 114 4.38 15.13 -17.18
CA LEU A 114 5.85 15.16 -17.25
C LEU A 114 6.48 15.25 -15.86
N ILE A 115 5.92 16.05 -14.95
CA ILE A 115 6.41 16.16 -13.57
C ILE A 115 6.25 14.81 -12.85
N LEU A 116 5.07 14.20 -12.93
CA LEU A 116 4.81 12.90 -12.31
C LEU A 116 5.72 11.80 -12.88
N TRP A 117 5.99 11.82 -14.17
CA TRP A 117 6.91 10.88 -14.82
C TRP A 117 8.33 11.02 -14.28
N GLU A 118 8.85 12.24 -14.21
CA GLU A 118 10.20 12.50 -13.70
C GLU A 118 10.33 12.15 -12.20
N GLU A 119 9.35 12.51 -11.39
CA GLU A 119 9.35 12.15 -9.96
C GLU A 119 9.20 10.64 -9.75
N SER A 120 8.42 9.94 -10.59
CA SER A 120 8.32 8.48 -10.57
C SER A 120 9.63 7.78 -10.92
N LYS A 121 10.44 8.34 -11.84
CA LYS A 121 11.79 7.82 -12.12
C LYS A 121 12.72 7.96 -10.92
N LYS A 122 12.67 9.10 -10.21
CA LYS A 122 13.51 9.32 -9.02
C LYS A 122 13.22 8.28 -7.93
N VAL A 123 11.98 7.79 -7.84
CA VAL A 123 11.64 6.67 -6.93
C VAL A 123 12.39 5.38 -7.30
N LEU A 124 12.61 5.11 -8.59
CA LEU A 124 13.38 3.93 -9.03
C LEU A 124 14.88 4.02 -8.69
N GLU A 125 15.35 5.23 -8.36
CA GLU A 125 16.73 5.57 -8.03
C GLU A 125 16.97 5.65 -6.51
N THR A 126 15.96 5.34 -5.70
CA THR A 126 16.10 5.34 -4.24
C THR A 126 17.08 4.26 -3.79
N GLU A 127 18.13 4.66 -3.07
CA GLU A 127 19.14 3.71 -2.55
C GLU A 127 18.57 2.87 -1.40
N THR A 128 19.23 1.76 -1.07
CA THR A 128 18.75 0.78 -0.10
C THR A 128 18.52 1.31 1.32
N ASP A 129 19.16 2.43 1.68
CA ASP A 129 19.11 3.02 3.03
C ASP A 129 18.03 4.11 3.15
N TYR A 130 17.38 4.47 2.03
CA TYR A 130 16.40 5.55 1.99
C TYR A 130 14.96 5.03 1.82
N PRO A 131 13.98 5.74 2.40
CA PRO A 131 12.57 5.42 2.23
C PRO A 131 12.11 5.57 0.77
N VAL A 132 11.35 4.58 0.28
CA VAL A 132 10.70 4.65 -1.03
C VAL A 132 9.35 5.35 -0.90
N ILE A 133 9.26 6.58 -1.44
CA ILE A 133 8.00 7.34 -1.46
C ILE A 133 7.17 6.88 -2.67
N ALA A 134 6.09 6.16 -2.41
CA ALA A 134 5.27 5.52 -3.46
C ALA A 134 4.31 6.47 -4.20
N THR A 135 3.92 7.58 -3.55
CA THR A 135 2.88 8.50 -4.03
C THR A 135 3.06 8.99 -5.48
N PRO A 136 4.28 9.39 -5.94
CA PRO A 136 4.50 9.76 -7.34
C PRO A 136 4.09 8.66 -8.32
N ILE A 137 4.49 7.40 -8.05
CA ILE A 137 4.18 6.26 -8.90
C ILE A 137 2.68 6.05 -8.95
N PHE A 138 1.99 5.95 -7.81
CA PHE A 138 0.54 5.74 -7.82
C PHE A 138 -0.22 6.88 -8.52
N CYS A 139 0.21 8.13 -8.33
CA CYS A 139 -0.37 9.28 -9.02
C CYS A 139 -0.11 9.25 -10.53
N PHE A 140 1.09 8.84 -10.95
CA PHE A 140 1.42 8.65 -12.36
C PHE A 140 0.57 7.54 -13.01
N LEU A 141 0.36 6.42 -12.32
CA LEU A 141 -0.42 5.29 -12.83
C LEU A 141 -1.92 5.59 -12.92
N LYS A 142 -2.47 6.53 -12.13
CA LYS A 142 -3.86 7.00 -12.32
C LYS A 142 -4.11 7.57 -13.72
N LEU A 143 -3.05 8.00 -14.41
CA LEU A 143 -3.13 8.54 -15.77
C LEU A 143 -3.11 7.44 -16.85
N TYR A 144 -3.02 6.15 -16.49
CA TYR A 144 -2.94 5.02 -17.44
C TYR A 144 -4.17 4.90 -18.35
N ALA A 145 -5.35 5.27 -17.83
CA ALA A 145 -6.61 5.25 -18.57
C ALA A 145 -6.69 6.34 -19.66
N ILE A 146 -5.76 7.29 -19.67
CA ILE A 146 -5.71 8.36 -20.67
C ILE A 146 -4.86 7.89 -21.85
N GLU A 147 -5.51 7.65 -22.98
CA GLU A 147 -4.90 7.00 -24.16
C GLU A 147 -3.56 7.62 -24.58
N LYS A 148 -3.46 8.96 -24.62
CA LYS A 148 -2.21 9.65 -25.01
C LYS A 148 -1.01 9.41 -24.08
N TYR A 149 -1.23 8.92 -22.86
CA TYR A 149 -0.19 8.67 -21.86
C TYR A 149 0.10 7.18 -21.66
N ARG A 150 -0.82 6.32 -22.09
CA ARG A 150 -0.81 4.87 -21.84
C ARG A 150 0.52 4.21 -22.24
N GLU A 151 0.98 4.43 -23.46
CA GLU A 151 2.22 3.81 -23.98
C GLU A 151 3.43 4.17 -23.12
N ARG A 152 3.55 5.43 -22.70
CA ARG A 152 4.68 5.89 -21.90
C ARG A 152 4.66 5.38 -20.46
N ILE A 153 3.47 5.24 -19.87
CA ILE A 153 3.32 4.64 -18.54
C ILE A 153 3.60 3.14 -18.61
N ARG A 154 3.10 2.47 -19.64
CA ARG A 154 3.38 1.06 -19.93
C ARG A 154 4.88 0.81 -20.07
N ASP A 155 5.57 1.62 -20.86
CA ASP A 155 7.03 1.53 -21.03
C ASP A 155 7.78 1.78 -19.72
N PHE A 156 7.33 2.74 -18.91
CA PHE A 156 7.89 2.95 -17.57
C PHE A 156 7.77 1.67 -16.72
N LEU A 157 6.58 1.06 -16.66
CA LEU A 157 6.33 -0.15 -15.87
C LEU A 157 7.21 -1.32 -16.35
N LEU A 158 7.20 -1.61 -17.66
CA LEU A 158 7.97 -2.73 -18.24
C LEU A 158 9.47 -2.63 -18.01
N ASN A 159 10.01 -1.42 -17.83
CA ASN A 159 11.44 -1.19 -17.63
C ASN A 159 11.82 -0.93 -16.16
N SER A 160 10.85 -0.71 -15.27
CA SER A 160 11.08 -0.23 -13.90
C SER A 160 12.05 -1.10 -13.07
N PHE A 161 11.83 -2.42 -13.04
CA PHE A 161 12.66 -3.35 -12.25
C PHE A 161 14.10 -3.42 -12.75
N GLU A 162 14.28 -3.48 -14.07
CA GLU A 162 15.62 -3.54 -14.67
C GLU A 162 16.35 -2.20 -14.55
N TYR A 163 15.63 -1.09 -14.67
CA TYR A 163 16.19 0.25 -14.43
C TYR A 163 16.69 0.40 -13.00
N SER A 164 15.85 0.08 -12.01
CA SER A 164 16.20 0.18 -10.60
C SER A 164 17.40 -0.72 -10.25
N ARG A 165 17.43 -1.94 -10.80
CA ARG A 165 18.55 -2.86 -10.64
C ARG A 165 19.85 -2.30 -11.22
N LYS A 166 19.82 -1.78 -12.46
CA LYS A 166 20.98 -1.15 -13.10
C LYS A 166 21.49 0.05 -12.30
N TYR A 167 20.57 0.87 -11.79
CA TYR A 167 20.92 2.01 -10.95
C TYR A 167 21.62 1.56 -9.65
N ALA A 168 21.04 0.57 -8.95
CA ALA A 168 21.63 0.02 -7.72
C ALA A 168 23.02 -0.60 -7.95
N LEU A 169 23.23 -1.29 -9.08
CA LEU A 169 24.53 -1.84 -9.45
C LEU A 169 25.57 -0.76 -9.76
N LYS A 170 25.17 0.31 -10.45
CA LYS A 170 26.05 1.43 -10.80
C LYS A 170 26.48 2.23 -9.57
N ASN A 171 25.58 2.39 -8.59
CA ASN A 171 25.80 3.20 -7.38
C ASN A 171 26.10 2.36 -6.14
N ARG A 172 26.54 1.10 -6.31
CA ARG A 172 26.91 0.25 -5.17
C ARG A 172 28.10 0.85 -4.42
N LYS A 173 27.92 1.07 -3.12
CA LYS A 173 28.98 1.63 -2.26
C LYS A 173 30.14 0.66 -2.03
N TYR A 174 29.85 -0.64 -2.06
CA TYR A 174 30.82 -1.71 -1.85
C TYR A 174 30.52 -2.90 -2.77
N ASP A 175 31.55 -3.46 -3.41
CA ASP A 175 31.42 -4.59 -4.34
C ASP A 175 31.01 -5.93 -3.68
N TYR A 176 31.17 -6.04 -2.35
CA TYR A 176 30.87 -7.26 -1.59
C TYR A 176 29.46 -7.29 -0.97
N LEU A 177 28.82 -6.14 -0.82
CA LEU A 177 27.38 -6.08 -0.59
C LEU A 177 26.75 -6.51 -1.91
N GLY A 178 25.79 -7.45 -1.90
CA GLY A 178 25.16 -7.97 -3.13
C GLY A 178 24.42 -6.89 -3.95
N ASP A 179 23.31 -7.24 -4.61
CA ASP A 179 22.49 -6.21 -5.26
C ASP A 179 22.06 -5.19 -4.19
N ASN A 180 22.62 -3.96 -4.23
CA ASN A 180 22.35 -2.86 -3.28
C ASN A 180 20.97 -2.21 -3.54
N LEU A 181 20.04 -3.05 -3.97
CA LEU A 181 18.74 -2.72 -4.49
C LEU A 181 17.78 -2.51 -3.32
N ASN A 182 17.06 -1.40 -3.35
CA ASN A 182 15.98 -1.16 -2.42
C ASN A 182 14.79 -2.07 -2.77
N SER A 183 14.48 -3.02 -1.88
CA SER A 183 13.44 -4.02 -2.12
C SER A 183 12.04 -3.41 -2.19
N ASP A 184 11.79 -2.29 -1.51
CA ASP A 184 10.47 -1.65 -1.52
C ASP A 184 10.09 -1.09 -2.90
N ILE A 185 11.07 -0.81 -3.78
CA ILE A 185 10.78 -0.45 -5.18
C ILE A 185 10.02 -1.58 -5.88
N TYR A 186 10.37 -2.84 -5.59
CA TYR A 186 9.71 -4.01 -6.18
C TYR A 186 8.25 -4.13 -5.71
N LEU A 187 8.05 -3.83 -4.42
CA LEU A 187 6.72 -3.80 -3.82
C LEU A 187 5.86 -2.68 -4.41
N VAL A 188 6.37 -1.44 -4.43
CA VAL A 188 5.64 -0.24 -4.89
C VAL A 188 5.22 -0.33 -6.35
N ILE A 189 6.11 -0.80 -7.24
CA ILE A 189 5.75 -0.98 -8.65
C ILE A 189 4.66 -2.04 -8.80
N SER A 190 4.74 -3.13 -8.03
CA SER A 190 3.75 -4.21 -8.10
C SER A 190 2.40 -3.81 -7.50
N GLN A 191 2.40 -3.03 -6.41
CA GLN A 191 1.21 -2.35 -5.88
C GLN A 191 0.60 -1.42 -6.93
N GLY A 192 1.46 -0.68 -7.64
CA GLY A 192 1.05 0.21 -8.71
C GLY A 192 0.36 -0.53 -9.84
N ILE A 193 0.92 -1.65 -10.29
CA ILE A 193 0.28 -2.54 -11.27
C ILE A 193 -1.07 -3.05 -10.74
N LEU A 194 -1.17 -3.43 -9.47
CA LEU A 194 -2.44 -3.89 -8.88
C LEU A 194 -3.51 -2.80 -8.80
N SER A 195 -3.10 -1.54 -8.76
CA SER A 195 -4.02 -0.39 -8.72
C SER A 195 -4.68 -0.10 -10.07
N LEU A 196 -4.16 -0.65 -11.16
CA LEU A 196 -4.80 -0.60 -12.47
C LEU A 196 -6.10 -1.43 -12.48
N ASN A 197 -7.01 -1.12 -13.41
CA ASN A 197 -8.20 -1.95 -13.58
C ASN A 197 -7.80 -3.38 -14.02
N GLN A 198 -8.73 -4.33 -13.86
CA GLN A 198 -8.43 -5.73 -14.09
C GLN A 198 -7.95 -6.01 -15.52
N GLU A 199 -8.54 -5.37 -16.54
CA GLU A 199 -8.15 -5.58 -17.94
C GLU A 199 -6.71 -5.09 -18.19
N ASP A 200 -6.40 -3.88 -17.75
CA ASP A 200 -5.10 -3.25 -17.96
C ASP A 200 -3.98 -3.98 -17.20
N ARG A 201 -4.25 -4.45 -15.97
CA ARG A 201 -3.20 -5.09 -15.17
C ARG A 201 -2.77 -6.44 -15.72
N GLU A 202 -3.64 -7.20 -16.40
CA GLU A 202 -3.32 -8.55 -16.92
C GLU A 202 -2.08 -8.54 -17.82
N GLU A 203 -1.83 -7.45 -18.54
CA GLU A 203 -0.64 -7.25 -19.36
C GLU A 203 0.66 -7.41 -18.57
N PHE A 204 0.66 -7.02 -17.29
CA PHE A 204 1.86 -6.97 -16.46
C PHE A 204 2.06 -8.24 -15.61
N CYS A 205 1.25 -9.29 -15.81
CA CYS A 205 1.38 -10.54 -15.04
C CYS A 205 2.80 -11.15 -15.14
N ASP A 206 3.39 -11.17 -16.34
CA ASP A 206 4.74 -11.71 -16.55
C ASP A 206 5.83 -10.86 -15.89
N LEU A 207 5.60 -9.54 -15.82
CA LEU A 207 6.50 -8.62 -15.16
C LEU A 207 6.51 -8.86 -13.64
N VAL A 208 5.34 -8.97 -13.01
CA VAL A 208 5.22 -9.31 -11.57
C VAL A 208 5.76 -10.72 -11.29
N LEU A 209 5.53 -11.69 -12.19
CA LEU A 209 6.07 -13.04 -12.04
C LEU A 209 7.61 -13.05 -12.12
N SER A 210 8.18 -12.23 -12.99
CA SER A 210 9.63 -12.07 -13.10
C SER A 210 10.22 -11.44 -11.84
N ALA A 211 9.57 -10.42 -11.29
CA ALA A 211 9.94 -9.83 -10.01
C ALA A 211 9.88 -10.85 -8.85
N TYR A 212 8.82 -11.65 -8.79
CA TYR A 212 8.67 -12.70 -7.79
C TYR A 212 9.80 -13.75 -7.89
N ARG A 213 10.10 -14.21 -9.10
CA ARG A 213 11.23 -15.14 -9.34
C ARG A 213 12.55 -14.54 -8.88
N PHE A 214 12.83 -13.30 -9.25
CA PHE A 214 14.05 -12.59 -8.83
C PHE A 214 14.13 -12.49 -7.30
N ALA A 215 13.03 -12.12 -6.65
CA ALA A 215 12.95 -11.92 -5.21
C ALA A 215 13.14 -13.21 -4.39
N THR A 216 12.86 -14.38 -4.99
CA THR A 216 12.95 -15.70 -4.35
C THR A 216 14.22 -16.48 -4.69
N GLU A 217 15.14 -15.88 -5.46
CA GLU A 217 16.43 -16.50 -5.76
C GLU A 217 17.32 -16.64 -4.51
N ARG A 218 18.26 -17.60 -4.55
CA ARG A 218 19.25 -17.75 -3.48
C ARG A 218 20.11 -16.50 -3.35
N LYS A 219 20.58 -16.23 -2.13
CA LYS A 219 21.48 -15.11 -1.79
C LYS A 219 20.86 -13.71 -1.95
N ARG A 220 19.54 -13.60 -1.84
CA ARG A 220 18.88 -12.31 -1.70
C ARG A 220 18.94 -11.83 -0.25
N LYS A 221 18.86 -10.50 -0.05
CA LYS A 221 18.70 -9.90 1.28
C LYS A 221 17.35 -10.30 1.87
N TYR A 222 17.26 -10.36 3.20
CA TYR A 222 16.03 -10.70 3.92
C TYR A 222 14.84 -9.84 3.49
N SER A 223 15.05 -8.52 3.32
CA SER A 223 14.02 -7.58 2.87
C SER A 223 13.43 -7.94 1.51
N MET A 224 14.22 -8.52 0.61
CA MET A 224 13.73 -9.00 -0.68
C MET A 224 12.88 -10.27 -0.54
N TYR A 225 13.20 -11.16 0.41
CA TYR A 225 12.32 -12.28 0.74
C TYR A 225 11.01 -11.82 1.35
N GLN A 226 11.02 -10.79 2.21
CA GLN A 226 9.79 -10.18 2.73
C GLN A 226 8.90 -9.66 1.59
N VAL A 227 9.47 -8.88 0.66
CA VAL A 227 8.76 -8.39 -0.53
C VAL A 227 8.22 -9.53 -1.40
N SER A 228 8.95 -10.64 -1.52
CA SER A 228 8.50 -11.78 -2.32
C SER A 228 7.16 -12.36 -1.88
N GLY A 229 6.83 -12.29 -0.60
CA GLY A 229 5.54 -12.73 -0.07
C GLY A 229 4.38 -11.89 -0.59
N TYR A 230 4.52 -10.56 -0.59
CA TYR A 230 3.54 -9.65 -1.19
C TYR A 230 3.39 -9.90 -2.70
N LEU A 231 4.51 -10.06 -3.41
CA LEU A 231 4.48 -10.40 -4.84
C LEU A 231 3.74 -11.72 -5.11
N ALA A 232 3.90 -12.73 -4.25
CA ALA A 232 3.16 -13.98 -4.37
C ALA A 232 1.64 -13.77 -4.24
N ILE A 233 1.20 -13.00 -3.24
CA ILE A 233 -0.22 -12.65 -3.09
C ILE A 233 -0.74 -11.90 -4.32
N TYR A 234 0.03 -10.93 -4.81
CA TYR A 234 -0.33 -10.13 -6.00
C TYR A 234 -0.47 -10.99 -7.26
N LEU A 235 0.33 -12.04 -7.40
CA LEU A 235 0.18 -12.99 -8.50
C LEU A 235 -1.19 -13.69 -8.53
N THR A 236 -1.90 -13.75 -7.38
CA THR A 236 -3.25 -14.31 -7.32
C THR A 236 -4.33 -13.35 -7.84
N ALA A 237 -4.00 -12.10 -8.17
CA ALA A 237 -4.92 -11.12 -8.72
C ALA A 237 -5.07 -11.21 -10.25
N PHE A 238 -4.21 -12.01 -10.91
CA PHE A 238 -4.21 -12.21 -12.35
C PHE A 238 -5.00 -13.46 -12.75
N SER A 239 -5.62 -13.41 -13.93
CA SER A 239 -6.35 -14.53 -14.52
C SER A 239 -5.43 -15.61 -15.11
N ARG A 240 -4.18 -15.24 -15.40
CA ARG A 240 -3.20 -16.13 -16.02
C ARG A 240 -2.87 -17.32 -15.15
N LYS A 241 -2.84 -18.51 -15.76
CA LYS A 241 -2.36 -19.73 -15.10
C LYS A 241 -0.85 -19.64 -14.84
N ILE A 242 -0.47 -19.71 -13.57
CA ILE A 242 0.92 -19.76 -13.12
C ILE A 242 1.24 -21.17 -12.65
N GLU A 243 2.39 -21.69 -13.07
CA GLU A 243 2.81 -23.05 -12.72
C GLU A 243 3.18 -23.15 -11.24
N SER A 244 2.56 -24.09 -10.51
CA SER A 244 2.74 -24.21 -9.07
C SER A 244 4.16 -24.58 -8.62
N LYS A 245 4.90 -25.29 -9.48
CA LYS A 245 6.32 -25.62 -9.27
C LYS A 245 7.20 -24.39 -8.99
N ILE A 246 6.77 -23.20 -9.44
CA ILE A 246 7.46 -21.94 -9.16
C ILE A 246 7.39 -21.65 -7.66
N PHE A 247 6.20 -21.77 -7.06
CA PHE A 247 6.01 -21.53 -5.63
C PHE A 247 6.67 -22.61 -4.77
N ASP A 248 6.65 -23.88 -5.18
CA ASP A 248 7.36 -24.94 -4.46
C ASP A 248 8.87 -24.67 -4.38
N LYS A 249 9.47 -24.27 -5.51
CA LYS A 249 10.88 -23.88 -5.57
C LYS A 249 11.17 -22.67 -4.68
N SER A 250 10.27 -21.67 -4.68
CA SER A 250 10.39 -20.50 -3.84
C SER A 250 10.32 -20.84 -2.36
N ILE A 251 9.32 -21.63 -1.93
CA ILE A 251 9.18 -22.10 -0.54
C ILE A 251 10.43 -22.86 -0.10
N ALA A 252 10.97 -23.75 -0.95
CA ALA A 252 12.21 -24.47 -0.63
C ALA A 252 13.43 -23.56 -0.50
N THR A 253 13.45 -22.42 -1.21
CA THR A 253 14.57 -21.47 -1.19
C THR A 253 14.46 -20.51 -0.02
N ILE A 254 13.35 -19.79 0.08
CA ILE A 254 13.13 -18.76 1.10
C ILE A 254 12.81 -19.41 2.45
N GLY A 255 12.19 -20.59 2.48
CA GLY A 255 11.86 -21.29 3.73
C GLY A 255 13.01 -22.04 4.39
N LYS A 256 14.20 -22.14 3.75
CA LYS A 256 15.33 -22.93 4.27
C LYS A 256 15.70 -22.57 5.72
N ASN A 257 15.67 -21.27 6.04
CA ASN A 257 15.97 -20.75 7.38
C ASN A 257 14.79 -19.94 7.97
N TYR A 258 13.66 -19.88 7.26
CA TYR A 258 12.58 -18.93 7.53
C TYR A 258 11.20 -19.57 7.36
N LEU A 259 11.09 -20.88 7.59
CA LEU A 259 9.88 -21.66 7.31
C LEU A 259 8.63 -21.08 8.00
N GLU A 260 8.84 -20.47 9.16
CA GLU A 260 7.79 -19.90 10.02
C GLU A 260 7.46 -18.43 9.69
N ASN A 261 8.18 -17.79 8.75
CA ASN A 261 8.00 -16.37 8.46
C ASN A 261 6.81 -16.07 7.55
N LYS A 262 6.21 -14.89 7.75
CA LYS A 262 5.06 -14.33 7.00
C LYS A 262 5.15 -14.53 5.48
N PHE A 263 6.30 -14.25 4.86
CA PHE A 263 6.45 -14.37 3.40
C PHE A 263 6.38 -15.81 2.87
N VAL A 264 6.70 -16.81 3.69
CA VAL A 264 6.49 -18.23 3.34
C VAL A 264 5.00 -18.55 3.36
N PHE A 265 4.27 -18.08 4.36
CA PHE A 265 2.81 -18.29 4.47
C PHE A 265 2.05 -17.57 3.35
N GLN A 266 2.46 -16.35 3.00
CA GLN A 266 1.95 -15.64 1.82
C GLN A 266 2.22 -16.42 0.53
N THR A 267 3.41 -17.02 0.39
CA THR A 267 3.73 -17.86 -0.77
C THR A 267 2.87 -19.14 -0.81
N ARG A 268 2.62 -19.78 0.34
CA ARG A 268 1.72 -20.95 0.45
C ARG A 268 0.29 -20.60 0.12
N TYR A 269 -0.22 -19.47 0.61
CA TYR A 269 -1.51 -18.92 0.22
C TYR A 269 -1.59 -18.86 -1.31
N ALA A 270 -0.61 -18.22 -1.95
CA ALA A 270 -0.64 -18.02 -3.40
C ALA A 270 -0.64 -19.33 -4.18
N LYS A 271 0.23 -20.27 -3.79
CA LYS A 271 0.30 -21.61 -4.37
C LYS A 271 -1.08 -22.29 -4.34
N TRP A 272 -1.63 -22.48 -3.13
CA TRP A 272 -2.84 -23.27 -2.95
C TRP A 272 -4.09 -22.56 -3.47
N TYR A 273 -4.12 -21.23 -3.48
CA TYR A 273 -5.19 -20.46 -4.12
C TYR A 273 -5.23 -20.73 -5.63
N LEU A 274 -4.07 -20.60 -6.30
CA LEU A 274 -3.96 -20.80 -7.75
C LEU A 274 -4.21 -22.26 -8.18
N GLU A 275 -3.88 -23.22 -7.33
CA GLU A 275 -4.19 -24.64 -7.54
C GLU A 275 -5.63 -25.02 -7.17
N ARG A 276 -6.37 -24.14 -6.49
CA ARG A 276 -7.65 -24.44 -5.82
C ARG A 276 -7.56 -25.62 -4.86
N ASN A 277 -6.43 -25.73 -4.14
CA ASN A 277 -6.10 -26.88 -3.31
C ASN A 277 -6.40 -26.62 -1.82
N GLY A 278 -7.69 -26.68 -1.46
CA GLY A 278 -8.13 -26.53 -0.06
C GLY A 278 -7.75 -27.74 0.82
N SER A 279 -7.53 -28.91 0.24
CA SER A 279 -7.21 -30.14 0.98
C SER A 279 -5.81 -30.09 1.60
N GLU A 280 -4.78 -29.75 0.81
CA GLU A 280 -3.41 -29.61 1.31
C GLU A 280 -3.29 -28.45 2.31
N ALA A 281 -3.99 -27.34 2.05
CA ALA A 281 -4.06 -26.22 2.97
C ALA A 281 -4.70 -26.60 4.33
N LEU A 282 -5.77 -27.40 4.31
CA LEU A 282 -6.41 -27.89 5.53
C LEU A 282 -5.50 -28.86 6.30
N GLU A 283 -4.82 -29.76 5.59
CA GLU A 283 -3.85 -30.68 6.22
C GLU A 283 -2.71 -29.89 6.89
N PHE A 284 -2.18 -28.88 6.21
CA PHE A 284 -1.17 -28.00 6.78
C PHE A 284 -1.70 -27.25 8.01
N LEU A 285 -2.90 -26.68 7.94
CA LEU A 285 -3.53 -25.98 9.07
C LEU A 285 -3.64 -26.88 10.31
N ARG A 286 -4.00 -28.16 10.15
CA ARG A 286 -4.11 -29.12 11.25
C ARG A 286 -2.76 -29.31 11.97
N ASN A 287 -1.70 -29.47 11.19
CA ASN A 287 -0.40 -29.90 11.69
C ASN A 287 0.54 -28.75 12.09
N CYS A 288 0.33 -27.54 11.56
CA CYS A 288 1.20 -26.40 11.82
C CYS A 288 0.94 -25.78 13.20
N GLU A 289 2.01 -25.45 13.92
CA GLU A 289 2.00 -24.83 15.25
C GLU A 289 2.42 -23.35 15.24
N CYS A 290 2.74 -22.78 14.07
CA CYS A 290 3.10 -21.37 13.92
C CYS A 290 1.83 -20.49 13.93
N TYR A 291 1.16 -20.42 15.08
CA TYR A 291 -0.17 -19.80 15.23
C TYR A 291 -0.24 -18.37 14.68
N ASP A 292 0.81 -17.58 14.86
CA ASP A 292 0.86 -16.17 14.46
C ASP A 292 0.74 -15.95 12.94
N GLN A 293 1.07 -16.98 12.14
CA GLN A 293 0.98 -16.92 10.68
C GLN A 293 -0.18 -17.74 10.09
N LEU A 294 -0.89 -18.52 10.91
CA LEU A 294 -2.02 -19.33 10.45
C LEU A 294 -3.18 -18.50 9.89
N GLY A 295 -3.21 -17.19 10.18
CA GLY A 295 -4.18 -16.28 9.59
C GLY A 295 -4.22 -16.32 8.06
N TYR A 296 -3.07 -16.45 7.38
CA TYR A 296 -3.04 -16.59 5.91
C TYR A 296 -3.72 -17.87 5.44
N ILE A 297 -3.57 -18.96 6.18
CA ILE A 297 -4.18 -20.26 5.81
C ILE A 297 -5.69 -20.23 6.09
N ALA A 298 -6.12 -19.58 7.17
CA ALA A 298 -7.53 -19.33 7.43
C ALA A 298 -8.18 -18.49 6.31
N ALA A 299 -7.52 -17.40 5.90
CA ALA A 299 -7.97 -16.56 4.79
C ALA A 299 -8.03 -17.33 3.47
N LEU A 300 -7.02 -18.16 3.16
CA LEU A 300 -7.04 -19.02 1.98
C LEU A 300 -8.26 -19.95 1.95
N LEU A 301 -8.54 -20.63 3.06
CA LEU A 301 -9.64 -21.60 3.12
C LEU A 301 -11.01 -20.91 2.98
N ALA A 302 -11.14 -19.69 3.51
CA ALA A 302 -12.31 -18.84 3.26
C ALA A 302 -12.38 -18.40 1.79
N ASP A 303 -11.28 -17.94 1.20
CA ASP A 303 -11.22 -17.49 -0.21
C ASP A 303 -11.44 -18.62 -1.21
N LEU A 304 -11.20 -19.87 -0.83
CA LEU A 304 -11.50 -21.08 -1.60
C LEU A 304 -12.91 -21.64 -1.35
N ASP A 305 -13.68 -21.06 -0.44
CA ASP A 305 -14.95 -21.61 0.05
C ASP A 305 -14.87 -23.06 0.53
N TYR A 306 -13.78 -23.42 1.20
CA TYR A 306 -13.51 -24.79 1.61
C TYR A 306 -14.21 -25.15 2.93
N LYS A 307 -15.53 -25.44 2.86
CA LYS A 307 -16.42 -25.68 4.02
C LYS A 307 -15.88 -26.66 5.06
N ASN A 308 -15.17 -27.69 4.61
CA ASN A 308 -14.58 -28.72 5.48
C ASN A 308 -13.54 -28.16 6.49
N ALA A 309 -13.06 -26.94 6.28
CA ALA A 309 -12.13 -26.28 7.19
C ALA A 309 -12.77 -25.77 8.49
N LYS A 310 -14.10 -25.55 8.51
CA LYS A 310 -14.78 -24.81 9.58
C LYS A 310 -14.46 -25.34 10.98
N HIS A 311 -14.61 -26.65 11.19
CA HIS A 311 -14.36 -27.28 12.49
C HIS A 311 -12.89 -27.12 12.93
N ILE A 312 -11.95 -27.29 12.00
CA ILE A 312 -10.51 -27.15 12.30
C ILE A 312 -10.15 -25.71 12.62
N LEU A 313 -10.73 -24.74 11.93
CA LEU A 313 -10.56 -23.32 12.23
C LEU A 313 -11.09 -22.99 13.64
N GLN A 314 -12.26 -23.50 14.01
CA GLN A 314 -12.80 -23.34 15.37
C GLN A 314 -11.85 -23.92 16.42
N GLU A 315 -11.36 -25.15 16.22
CA GLU A 315 -10.42 -25.79 17.15
C GLU A 315 -9.10 -25.01 17.28
N LYS A 316 -8.51 -24.59 16.15
CA LYS A 316 -7.24 -23.86 16.14
C LYS A 316 -7.38 -22.48 16.75
N LYS A 317 -8.50 -21.78 16.54
CA LYS A 317 -8.77 -20.45 17.13
C LYS A 317 -8.66 -20.47 18.66
N GLU A 318 -9.11 -21.53 19.32
CA GLU A 318 -9.01 -21.66 20.79
C GLU A 318 -7.56 -21.73 21.32
N LYS A 319 -6.58 -21.97 20.44
CA LYS A 319 -5.16 -22.05 20.77
C LYS A 319 -4.39 -20.78 20.37
N VAL A 320 -5.00 -19.87 19.60
CA VAL A 320 -4.38 -18.61 19.17
C VAL A 320 -4.44 -17.60 20.31
N GLN A 321 -3.33 -16.90 20.55
CA GLN A 321 -3.25 -15.80 21.53
C GLN A 321 -3.26 -14.42 20.87
N ASP A 322 -2.73 -14.30 19.65
CA ASP A 322 -2.70 -13.06 18.89
C ASP A 322 -4.13 -12.62 18.50
N MET A 323 -4.53 -11.43 18.97
CA MET A 323 -5.86 -10.86 18.71
C MET A 323 -6.13 -10.57 17.24
N ILE A 324 -5.12 -10.18 16.46
CA ILE A 324 -5.24 -9.95 15.02
C ILE A 324 -5.55 -11.29 14.33
N VAL A 325 -4.82 -12.34 14.70
CA VAL A 325 -5.06 -13.69 14.17
C VAL A 325 -6.43 -14.21 14.60
N ILE A 326 -6.88 -13.93 15.82
CA ILE A 326 -8.25 -14.27 16.26
C ILE A 326 -9.29 -13.59 15.35
N GLU A 327 -9.16 -12.29 15.07
CA GLU A 327 -10.10 -11.58 14.17
C GLU A 327 -10.12 -12.20 12.76
N ILE A 328 -8.95 -12.60 12.24
CA ILE A 328 -8.83 -13.30 10.97
C ILE A 328 -9.61 -14.63 11.01
N PHE A 329 -9.42 -15.44 12.06
CA PHE A 329 -10.14 -16.71 12.20
C PHE A 329 -11.66 -16.52 12.30
N LEU A 330 -12.11 -15.51 13.05
CA LEU A 330 -13.53 -15.18 13.18
C LEU A 330 -14.15 -14.80 11.83
N GLU A 331 -13.50 -13.93 11.06
CA GLU A 331 -13.95 -13.56 9.71
C GLU A 331 -13.97 -14.77 8.77
N ALA A 332 -12.93 -15.62 8.79
CA ALA A 332 -12.86 -16.82 7.96
C ALA A 332 -14.01 -17.80 8.28
N ILE A 333 -14.31 -18.03 9.56
CA ILE A 333 -15.43 -18.88 10.00
C ILE A 333 -16.76 -18.29 9.53
N ALA A 334 -16.99 -16.99 9.75
CA ALA A 334 -18.24 -16.32 9.36
C ALA A 334 -18.48 -16.36 7.84
N ARG A 335 -17.41 -16.19 7.04
CA ARG A 335 -17.47 -16.34 5.58
C ARG A 335 -17.82 -17.76 5.18
N LEU A 336 -17.16 -18.77 5.75
CA LEU A 336 -17.48 -20.17 5.49
C LEU A 336 -18.90 -20.58 5.92
N GLU A 337 -19.54 -19.84 6.83
CA GLU A 337 -20.95 -20.05 7.18
C GLU A 337 -21.92 -19.45 6.18
N SER A 338 -21.62 -18.26 5.67
CA SER A 338 -22.58 -17.43 4.93
C SER A 338 -22.43 -17.52 3.41
N GLN A 339 -21.22 -17.68 2.89
CA GLN A 339 -20.97 -17.66 1.46
C GLN A 339 -21.41 -18.98 0.80
N THR A 340 -21.74 -18.94 -0.48
CA THR A 340 -22.19 -20.12 -1.25
C THR A 340 -21.22 -20.51 -2.37
N SER A 341 -20.19 -19.71 -2.58
CA SER A 341 -19.15 -19.93 -3.59
C SER A 341 -17.90 -19.12 -3.23
N MET A 342 -16.81 -19.35 -3.98
CA MET A 342 -15.61 -18.54 -3.88
C MET A 342 -15.94 -17.05 -4.11
N PRO A 343 -15.45 -16.14 -3.25
CA PRO A 343 -15.66 -14.70 -3.46
C PRO A 343 -14.98 -14.22 -4.75
N GLU A 344 -15.58 -13.19 -5.36
CA GLU A 344 -14.93 -12.43 -6.43
C GLU A 344 -13.59 -11.86 -5.97
N SER A 345 -12.67 -11.62 -6.91
CA SER A 345 -11.27 -11.30 -6.56
C SER A 345 -11.18 -10.15 -5.56
N GLN A 346 -11.90 -9.05 -5.76
CA GLN A 346 -11.88 -7.87 -4.89
C GLN A 346 -12.50 -8.08 -3.50
N ASN A 347 -13.35 -9.10 -3.35
CA ASN A 347 -14.04 -9.41 -2.09
C ASN A 347 -13.28 -10.46 -1.28
N ARG A 348 -12.12 -10.94 -1.75
CA ARG A 348 -11.29 -11.89 -1.02
C ARG A 348 -10.78 -11.32 0.29
N MET A 349 -10.74 -12.20 1.28
CA MET A 349 -10.29 -11.91 2.63
C MET A 349 -8.80 -11.54 2.67
N ILE A 350 -7.97 -12.08 1.76
CA ILE A 350 -6.55 -11.70 1.70
C ILE A 350 -6.32 -10.20 1.50
N TRP A 351 -7.23 -9.48 0.86
CA TRP A 351 -7.13 -8.03 0.65
C TRP A 351 -7.48 -7.20 1.89
N MET A 352 -7.96 -7.85 2.95
CA MET A 352 -8.14 -7.22 4.26
C MET A 352 -6.86 -7.25 5.10
N PHE A 353 -5.83 -7.98 4.66
CA PHE A 353 -4.50 -7.99 5.26
C PHE A 353 -3.74 -6.74 4.84
N GLU A 354 -2.70 -6.44 5.61
CA GLU A 354 -1.80 -5.34 5.32
C GLU A 354 -1.13 -5.47 3.94
N SER A 355 -1.19 -4.41 3.15
CA SER A 355 -0.54 -4.35 1.84
C SER A 355 0.83 -3.65 1.87
N VAL A 356 1.22 -3.05 3.00
CA VAL A 356 2.49 -2.34 3.20
C VAL A 356 3.57 -3.22 3.86
N SER A 357 4.84 -3.00 3.53
CA SER A 357 5.98 -3.69 4.18
C SER A 357 6.26 -3.12 5.58
N ALA A 358 6.99 -3.87 6.40
CA ALA A 358 7.48 -3.39 7.70
C ALA A 358 8.31 -2.10 7.55
N THR A 359 9.17 -2.05 6.52
CA THR A 359 9.94 -0.85 6.19
C THR A 359 9.03 0.34 5.87
N GLN A 360 8.01 0.16 5.02
CA GLN A 360 7.03 1.21 4.74
C GLN A 360 6.30 1.69 6.01
N ARG A 361 5.93 0.77 6.93
CA ARG A 361 5.32 1.13 8.22
C ARG A 361 6.23 1.94 9.14
N THR A 362 7.48 1.52 9.32
CA THR A 362 8.47 2.27 10.12
C THR A 362 8.65 3.70 9.62
N LEU A 363 8.41 3.90 8.32
CA LEU A 363 8.52 5.19 7.65
C LEU A 363 7.21 6.02 7.68
N GLY A 364 6.21 5.57 8.42
CA GLY A 364 4.95 6.29 8.64
C GLY A 364 3.84 5.97 7.64
N ALA A 365 3.97 4.92 6.82
CA ALA A 365 2.83 4.41 6.07
C ALA A 365 1.80 3.83 7.06
N GLY A 366 0.58 4.37 7.04
CA GLY A 366 -0.51 3.87 7.88
C GLY A 366 -0.88 2.44 7.50
N SER A 367 -1.26 1.63 8.48
CA SER A 367 -1.72 0.26 8.22
C SER A 367 -3.13 0.27 7.65
N ASP A 368 -3.32 -0.39 6.50
CA ASP A 368 -4.62 -0.69 5.90
C ASP A 368 -5.23 -2.00 6.42
N ASN A 369 -4.53 -2.68 7.35
CA ASN A 369 -4.96 -3.95 7.91
C ASN A 369 -6.28 -3.82 8.70
N VAL A 370 -7.33 -4.40 8.15
CA VAL A 370 -8.68 -4.34 8.75
C VAL A 370 -8.72 -5.11 10.06
N PHE A 371 -7.97 -6.21 10.18
CA PHE A 371 -7.95 -7.05 11.38
C PHE A 371 -7.20 -6.39 12.54
N LEU A 372 -6.13 -5.64 12.24
CA LEU A 372 -5.45 -4.82 13.24
C LEU A 372 -6.40 -3.78 13.84
N LYS A 373 -7.14 -3.04 12.99
CA LYS A 373 -8.11 -2.03 13.44
C LYS A 373 -9.21 -2.64 14.31
N ARG A 374 -9.78 -3.78 13.89
CA ARG A 374 -10.79 -4.50 14.68
C ARG A 374 -10.25 -5.02 16.02
N ALA A 375 -9.00 -5.48 16.05
CA ALA A 375 -8.37 -5.93 17.28
C ALA A 375 -8.16 -4.75 18.26
N GLN A 376 -7.69 -3.61 17.76
CA GLN A 376 -7.50 -2.38 18.55
C GLN A 376 -8.81 -1.85 19.15
N GLU A 377 -9.90 -1.85 18.38
CA GLU A 377 -11.24 -1.46 18.85
C GLU A 377 -11.72 -2.33 20.03
N LYS A 378 -11.28 -3.58 20.12
CA LYS A 378 -11.67 -4.52 21.18
C LYS A 378 -10.76 -4.49 22.40
N THR A 379 -9.49 -4.12 22.22
CA THR A 379 -8.49 -4.15 23.30
C THR A 379 -8.31 -2.82 24.02
N ASN A 380 -8.82 -1.69 23.49
CA ASN A 380 -8.61 -0.36 24.08
C ASN A 380 -7.11 0.00 24.21
N VAL A 381 -6.27 -0.53 23.30
CA VAL A 381 -4.80 -0.34 23.29
C VAL A 381 -4.42 0.53 22.09
N GLU A 382 -3.77 1.67 22.36
CA GLU A 382 -3.08 2.52 21.37
C GLU A 382 -1.98 1.72 20.64
N ASP A 383 -1.56 2.13 19.45
CA ASP A 383 -0.52 1.48 18.63
C ASP A 383 0.74 1.12 19.46
N TRP A 384 0.84 -0.12 19.93
CA TRP A 384 2.11 -0.68 20.38
C TRP A 384 2.86 -1.14 19.14
N LEU A 385 3.55 -0.19 18.50
CA LEU A 385 4.64 -0.43 17.56
C LEU A 385 5.78 -1.18 18.27
N GLN A 386 5.63 -2.49 18.42
CA GLN A 386 6.74 -3.42 18.61
C GLN A 386 6.46 -4.67 17.78
N GLU A 387 6.66 -4.58 16.46
CA GLU A 387 7.27 -5.74 15.80
C GLU A 387 8.72 -5.72 16.27
N ALA A 388 9.00 -6.58 17.25
CA ALA A 388 10.36 -6.85 17.69
C ALA A 388 11.19 -7.21 16.46
N ASP A 389 12.24 -6.43 16.23
CA ASP A 389 13.47 -6.92 15.63
C ASP A 389 13.85 -8.20 16.39
N GLN A 390 13.47 -9.36 15.87
CA GLN A 390 14.09 -10.62 16.23
C GLN A 390 14.94 -11.05 15.05
N GLU A 391 16.24 -10.98 15.30
CA GLU A 391 17.39 -11.31 14.45
C GLU A 391 17.28 -12.63 13.67
#